data_AF-A0A7C4H789-F1
#
_entry.id   AF-A0A7C4H789-F1
#
_cell.length_a   1.000
_cell.length_b   1.000
_cell.length_c   1.000
_cell.angle_alpha   90.00
_cell.angle_beta   90.00
_cell.angle_gamma   90.00
#
_symmetry.space_group_name_H-M   'P 1'
#
loop_
_entity.id
_entity.type
_entity.pdbx_description
1 polymer ?
#
loop_
_entity_poly.entity_id
_entity_poly.type
_entity_poly.pdbx_seq_one_letter_code
_entity_poly.pdbx_strand_id
1 'polypeptide(L)' 'MEKTRRSREMFERALRIFPGGVTYHIRYLEPYPIYVSRAKGSIVWDVDGNEYDDYWMGHGA' A
#
# COMPACT_ATOMS: atom_id res chain seq x y z
N MET A 1 5.65 -11.36 -3.41
CA MET A 1 5.30 -10.32 -4.40
C MET A 1 4.28 -10.77 -5.43
N GLU A 2 4.21 -12.07 -5.75
CA GLU A 2 3.19 -12.60 -6.66
C GLU A 2 1.74 -12.27 -6.24
N LYS A 3 1.48 -12.19 -4.92
CA LYS A 3 0.16 -11.87 -4.36
C LYS A 3 -0.27 -10.39 -4.47
N THR A 4 0.64 -9.47 -4.81
CA THR A 4 0.40 -8.02 -4.72
C THR A 4 0.60 -7.32 -6.06
N ARG A 5 0.08 -7.92 -7.14
CA ARG A 5 0.30 -7.48 -8.52
C ARG A 5 -0.30 -6.11 -8.79
N ARG A 6 -1.53 -5.83 -8.35
CA ARG A 6 -2.19 -4.54 -8.57
C ARG A 6 -1.49 -3.42 -7.80
N SER A 7 -0.92 -3.72 -6.63
CA SER A 7 -0.06 -2.77 -5.91
C SER A 7 1.16 -2.35 -6.73
N ARG A 8 1.82 -3.30 -7.44
CA ARG A 8 2.92 -2.98 -8.36
C ARG A 8 2.48 -2.07 -9.50
N GLU A 9 1.37 -2.41 -10.17
CA GLU A 9 0.83 -1.62 -11.29
C GLU A 9 0.47 -0.19 -10.87
N MET A 10 -0.06 -0.01 -9.65
CA MET A 10 -0.33 1.32 -9.09
C MET A 10 0.95 2.09 -8.78
N PHE A 11 1.97 1.43 -8.24
CA PHE A 11 3.26 2.08 -7.98
C PHE A 11 3.96 2.51 -9.27
N GLU A 12 3.95 1.67 -10.32
CA GLU A 12 4.47 2.01 -11.65
C GLU A 12 3.76 3.23 -12.25
N ARG A 13 2.45 3.36 -12.03
CA ARG A 13 1.71 4.57 -12.40
C ARG A 13 2.12 5.78 -11.54
N ALA A 14 2.26 5.59 -10.23
CA ALA A 14 2.60 6.67 -9.30
C ALA A 14 4.00 7.24 -9.55
N LEU A 15 4.97 6.41 -9.93
CA LEU A 15 6.32 6.83 -10.32
C LEU A 15 6.35 7.84 -11.48
N ARG A 16 5.30 7.89 -12.30
CA ARG A 16 5.19 8.86 -13.42
C ARG A 16 4.69 10.23 -12.98
N ILE A 17 4.19 10.35 -11.75
CA ILE A 17 3.46 11.53 -11.27
C ILE A 17 4.11 12.09 -9.99
N PHE A 18 4.55 11.22 -9.09
CA PHE A 18 5.14 11.60 -7.81
C PHE A 18 6.62 11.24 -7.76
N PRO A 19 7.49 12.13 -7.25
CA PRO A 19 8.87 11.78 -6.95
C PRO A 19 8.92 10.56 -6.02
N GLY A 20 9.65 9.51 -6.42
CA GLY A 20 9.74 8.25 -5.66
C GLY A 20 8.42 7.45 -5.60
N GLY A 21 7.41 7.82 -6.38
CA GLY A 21 6.14 7.07 -6.49
C GLY A 21 5.23 7.14 -5.26
N VAL A 22 5.55 7.99 -4.27
CA VAL A 22 4.75 8.18 -3.04
C VAL A 22 4.60 9.66 -2.70
N THR A 23 3.52 10.01 -2.01
CA THR A 23 3.27 11.38 -1.51
C THR A 23 3.73 11.58 -0.08
N TYR A 24 4.09 10.51 0.62
CA TYR A 24 4.57 10.54 2.00
C TYR A 24 5.65 9.48 2.20
N HIS A 25 6.82 9.90 2.67
CA HIS A 25 8.04 9.09 2.59
C HIS A 25 7.96 7.76 3.34
N ILE A 26 7.27 7.68 4.49
CA ILE A 26 7.15 6.44 5.27
C ILE A 26 6.26 5.37 4.61
N ARG A 27 5.63 5.72 3.48
CA ARG A 27 4.91 4.76 2.64
C ARG A 27 5.80 4.16 1.55
N TYR A 28 7.05 4.60 1.41
CA TYR A 28 8.00 4.00 0.48
C TYR A 28 8.46 2.65 1.00
N LEU A 29 8.41 1.63 0.14
CA LEU A 29 8.86 0.28 0.44
C LEU A 29 9.39 -0.36 -0.83
N GLU A 30 10.52 -1.07 -0.72
CA GLU A 30 11.07 -1.81 -1.84
C GLU A 30 10.54 -3.25 -1.94
N PRO A 31 10.40 -3.78 -3.16
CA PRO A 31 10.53 -3.06 -4.44
C PRO A 31 9.29 -2.22 -4.82
N TYR A 32 8.16 -2.33 -4.10
CA TYR A 32 7.01 -1.43 -4.23
C TYR A 32 6.12 -1.50 -2.97
N PRO A 33 5.37 -0.44 -2.64
CA PRO A 33 4.52 -0.42 -1.47
C PRO A 33 3.19 -1.15 -1.67
N ILE A 34 2.56 -1.52 -0.55
CA ILE A 34 1.20 -2.08 -0.52
C ILE A 34 0.18 -0.95 -0.64
N TYR A 35 -0.75 -1.10 -1.58
CA TYR A 35 -1.86 -0.17 -1.74
C TYR A 35 -3.08 -0.75 -1.03
N VAL A 36 -3.61 -0.05 -0.02
CA VAL A 36 -4.79 -0.47 0.76
C VAL A 36 -6.07 0.02 0.09
N SER A 37 -7.08 -0.85 -0.03
CA SER A 37 -8.38 -0.53 -0.65
C SER A 37 -9.49 -0.31 0.37
N ARG A 38 -9.47 -1.03 1.50
CA ARG A 38 -10.45 -0.90 2.57
C ARG A 38 -9.88 -1.33 3.92
N ALA A 39 -10.52 -0.89 5.00
CA ALA A 39 -10.21 -1.26 6.38
C ALA A 39 -11.52 -1.46 7.18
N LYS A 40 -11.52 -2.35 8.17
CA LYS A 40 -12.63 -2.58 9.10
C LYS A 40 -12.11 -3.22 10.38
N GLY A 41 -12.32 -2.54 11.51
CA GLY A 41 -11.75 -2.98 12.79
C GLY A 41 -10.24 -3.00 12.71
N SER A 42 -9.61 -4.09 13.16
CA SER A 42 -8.16 -4.31 13.11
C SER A 42 -7.69 -4.94 11.79
N ILE A 43 -8.53 -5.02 10.76
CA ILE A 43 -8.19 -5.68 9.49
C ILE A 43 -8.15 -4.65 8.35
N VAL A 44 -7.10 -4.74 7.53
CA VAL A 44 -6.98 -4.01 6.26
C VAL A 44 -6.92 -4.99 5.09
N TRP A 45 -7.42 -4.54 3.94
CA TRP A 45 -7.33 -5.27 2.69
C TRP A 45 -6.58 -4.45 1.67
N ASP A 46 -5.60 -5.06 1.02
CA ASP A 46 -4.93 -4.41 -0.11
C ASP A 46 -5.84 -4.34 -1.35
N VAL A 47 -5.34 -3.70 -2.40
CA VAL A 47 -6.02 -3.64 -3.70
C VAL A 47 -6.09 -4.99 -4.40
N ASP A 48 -5.30 -5.97 -3.97
CA ASP A 48 -5.28 -7.34 -4.48
C ASP A 48 -6.27 -8.27 -3.76
N GLY A 49 -6.84 -7.84 -2.64
CA GLY A 49 -7.79 -8.59 -1.81
C GLY A 49 -7.15 -9.39 -0.68
N ASN A 50 -5.83 -9.24 -0.45
CA ASN A 50 -5.15 -9.87 0.67
C ASN A 50 -5.54 -9.18 1.98
N GLU A 51 -5.77 -9.97 3.03
CA GLU A 51 -6.15 -9.49 4.35
C GLU A 51 -4.93 -9.44 5.28
N TYR A 52 -4.87 -8.42 6.14
CA TYR A 52 -3.79 -8.22 7.10
C TYR A 52 -4.33 -7.73 8.45
N ASP A 53 -3.75 -8.23 9.53
CA ASP A 53 -3.88 -7.61 10.85
C ASP A 53 -3.12 -6.27 10.86
N ASP A 54 -3.86 -5.19 11.09
CA ASP A 54 -3.35 -3.83 11.05
C ASP A 54 -2.80 -3.40 12.41
N TYR A 55 -1.49 -3.49 12.56
CA TYR A 55 -0.75 -2.95 13.69
C TYR A 55 -0.27 -1.51 13.48
N TRP A 56 -0.50 -0.94 12.29
CA TRP A 56 -0.08 0.42 11.94
C TRP A 56 -1.14 1.46 12.30
N MET A 57 -2.43 1.09 12.19
CA MET A 57 -3.59 1.81 12.74
C MET A 57 -3.56 3.32 12.49
N GLY A 58 -3.24 3.74 11.26
CA GLY A 58 -3.21 5.15 10.90
C GLY A 58 -2.19 5.99 11.68
N HIS A 59 -1.08 5.39 12.14
CA HIS A 59 -0.06 6.02 12.98
C HIS A 59 -0.54 6.38 14.41
N GLY A 60 -1.55 5.66 14.92
CA GLY A 60 -2.04 5.80 16.30
C GLY A 60 -2.96 7.01 16.54
N ALA A 61 -3.57 7.56 15.47
CA ALA A 61 -4.51 8.68 15.52
C ALA A 61 -5.93 8.28 15.95
#